data_AF-A0A7F5RFM2-F1
#
_entry.id   AF-A0A7F5RFM2-F1
#
_cell.length_a   1.000
_cell.length_b   1.000
_cell.length_c   1.000
_cell.angle_alpha   90.00
_cell.angle_beta   90.00
_cell.angle_gamma   90.00
#
_symmetry.space_group_name_H-M   'P 1'
#
loop_
_entity.id
_entity.type
_entity.pdbx_description
1 polymer ?
#
loop_
_entity_poly.entity_id
_entity_poly.type
_entity_poly.pdbx_seq_one_letter_code
_entity_poly.pdbx_strand_id
1 'polypeptide(L)'
;MHINLKVLLLQLLVGVHPTNVPYFKKKHGLENITDEQIKSTAMFCEMIGISKQEIKENPKFLKISLKSLDCQHTLMSEIGFKNIDAYLLMSYRKCMNRPVSLLKAYGFIDDDTNVAEHLLSHLKPTPENIRTDDISDHNVLFDIHKTLLIRYLMWRFKASQDQVESFLRQSGAKTIRSFRFLCECIALARDLGISEDQMLTKYGYILGAYPKYPLTTISETREICGITMRELYLRDPMLVTVPPDNIKIIKDILESNNISRESLLNYVRVLTLSPTTVKLRFEEIEAIPELKVLKTHPRILCLIGHHNRARSRLSFLKDMKLNCANLGILGDHSVSFDAHIKEGVDENSIMALKRFMQSILKRDYREFEKDLKRHPFYLKVPFLQIQETLQYLEERNYEIPTILKAIQILLYPKETIIKTFKNMDSNLEIKLARLTDLQKLNLALYLMEKRHHFTGNGIWKNS
;
A
#
# COMPACT_ATOMS: atom_id res chain seq x y z
N MET A 1 12.79 28.71 -22.24
CA MET A 1 13.96 27.82 -22.13
C MET A 1 13.80 27.00 -20.84
N HIS A 2 13.25 25.78 -20.92
CA HIS A 2 13.09 24.94 -19.72
C HIS A 2 14.48 24.47 -19.26
N ILE A 3 15.03 25.12 -18.24
CA ILE A 3 16.22 24.62 -17.57
C ILE A 3 15.83 23.28 -16.94
N ASN A 4 16.44 22.21 -17.41
CA ASN A 4 16.19 20.87 -16.90
C ASN A 4 16.63 20.83 -15.42
N LEU A 5 15.68 20.75 -14.49
CA LEU A 5 15.93 20.73 -13.04
C LEU A 5 17.04 19.73 -12.65
N LYS A 6 17.15 18.64 -13.42
CA LYS A 6 18.17 17.58 -13.25
C LYS A 6 19.59 18.05 -13.48
N VAL A 7 19.79 18.92 -14.47
CA VAL A 7 21.09 19.51 -14.79
C VAL A 7 21.52 20.47 -13.69
N LEU A 8 20.57 21.22 -13.14
CA LEU A 8 20.81 22.15 -12.03
C LEU A 8 21.21 21.42 -10.75
N LEU A 9 20.57 20.30 -10.40
CA LEU A 9 20.86 19.55 -9.18
C LEU A 9 22.28 18.97 -9.16
N LEU A 10 22.72 18.31 -10.22
CA LEU A 10 24.07 17.74 -10.30
C LEU A 10 25.15 18.81 -10.44
N GLN A 11 24.81 19.97 -11.00
CA GLN A 11 25.70 21.13 -11.00
C GLN A 11 25.86 21.73 -9.60
N LEU A 12 24.75 22.03 -8.93
CA LEU A 12 24.76 22.74 -7.65
C LEU A 12 25.21 21.87 -6.48
N LEU A 13 24.77 20.61 -6.44
CA LEU A 13 25.00 19.71 -5.30
C LEU A 13 26.22 18.80 -5.49
N VAL A 14 26.66 18.55 -6.72
CA VAL A 14 27.76 17.61 -7.02
C VAL A 14 28.90 18.28 -7.82
N GLY A 15 28.75 19.53 -8.26
CA GLY A 15 29.82 20.24 -8.99
C GLY A 15 30.10 19.67 -10.39
N VAL A 16 29.09 19.08 -11.04
CA VAL A 16 29.19 18.59 -12.42
C VAL A 16 28.83 19.72 -13.38
N HIS A 17 29.70 20.02 -14.34
CA HIS A 17 29.40 21.04 -15.34
C HIS A 17 28.12 20.69 -16.14
N PRO A 18 27.20 21.63 -16.40
CA PRO A 18 25.89 21.37 -17.02
C PRO A 18 25.93 20.52 -18.28
N THR A 19 26.89 20.80 -19.16
CA THR A 19 27.09 20.10 -20.44
C THR A 19 27.50 18.63 -20.26
N ASN A 20 28.10 18.29 -19.13
CA ASN A 20 28.63 16.96 -18.84
C ASN A 20 27.66 16.09 -18.04
N VAL A 21 26.53 16.65 -17.58
CA VAL A 21 25.55 15.91 -16.76
C VAL A 21 25.02 14.64 -17.46
N PRO A 22 24.61 14.66 -18.74
CA PRO A 22 24.14 13.45 -19.41
C PRO A 22 25.21 12.36 -19.49
N TYR A 23 26.44 12.75 -19.84
CA TYR A 23 27.59 11.85 -19.90
C TYR A 23 27.92 11.26 -18.52
N PHE A 24 27.94 12.09 -17.48
CA PHE A 24 28.19 11.67 -16.10
C PHE A 24 27.16 10.65 -15.62
N LYS A 25 25.86 10.90 -15.89
CA LYS A 25 24.80 9.95 -15.52
C LYS A 25 24.97 8.62 -16.23
N LYS A 26 25.23 8.61 -17.52
CA LYS A 26 25.43 7.39 -18.30
C LYS A 26 26.68 6.62 -17.84
N LYS A 27 27.81 7.31 -17.72
CA LYS A 27 29.09 6.74 -17.26
C LYS A 27 28.97 6.07 -15.90
N HIS A 28 28.24 6.70 -14.98
CA HIS A 28 28.09 6.20 -13.62
C HIS A 28 26.79 5.43 -13.38
N GLY A 29 25.95 5.20 -14.40
CA GLY A 29 24.69 4.46 -14.28
C GLY A 29 23.70 5.10 -13.29
N LEU A 30 23.50 6.41 -13.37
CA LEU A 30 22.57 7.20 -12.53
C LEU A 30 21.26 7.53 -13.28
N GLU A 31 21.03 6.93 -14.45
CA GLU A 31 19.90 7.26 -15.32
C GLU A 31 18.55 6.96 -14.67
N ASN A 32 18.47 5.88 -13.87
CA ASN A 32 17.26 5.41 -13.21
C ASN A 32 17.10 5.91 -11.76
N ILE A 33 18.02 6.73 -11.26
CA ILE A 33 17.93 7.31 -9.91
C ILE A 33 17.05 8.56 -9.96
N THR A 34 16.14 8.71 -9.00
CA THR A 34 15.24 9.86 -8.91
C THR A 34 16.01 11.12 -8.49
N ASP A 35 15.51 12.27 -8.92
CA ASP A 35 16.14 13.55 -8.59
C ASP A 35 16.09 13.85 -7.09
N GLU A 36 14.99 13.45 -6.42
CA GLU A 36 14.84 13.60 -4.97
C GLU A 36 15.84 12.73 -4.21
N GLN A 37 16.13 11.52 -4.70
CA GLN A 37 17.20 10.69 -4.11
C GLN A 37 18.57 11.35 -4.27
N ILE A 38 18.90 11.86 -5.46
CA ILE A 38 20.17 12.56 -5.70
C ILE A 38 20.31 13.76 -4.76
N LYS A 39 19.24 14.56 -4.66
CA LYS A 39 19.19 15.75 -3.82
C LYS A 39 19.35 15.42 -2.34
N SER A 40 18.52 14.53 -1.82
CA SER A 40 18.52 14.15 -0.40
C SER A 40 19.83 13.48 0.02
N THR A 41 20.40 12.60 -0.81
CA THR A 41 21.71 11.99 -0.56
C THR A 41 22.83 13.03 -0.59
N ALA A 42 22.87 13.92 -1.58
CA ALA A 42 23.93 14.94 -1.67
C ALA A 42 23.88 15.94 -0.51
N MET A 43 22.68 16.38 -0.12
CA MET A 43 22.48 17.24 1.05
C MET A 43 22.92 16.56 2.35
N PHE A 44 22.63 15.27 2.50
CA PHE A 44 23.12 14.50 3.65
C PHE A 44 24.64 14.39 3.68
N CYS A 45 25.27 14.09 2.54
CA CYS A 45 26.73 14.06 2.41
C CYS A 45 27.37 15.39 2.83
N GLU A 46 26.86 16.52 2.34
CA GLU A 46 27.34 17.85 2.72
C GLU A 46 27.18 18.11 4.23
N MET A 47 26.03 17.72 4.81
CA MET A 47 25.76 17.85 6.25
C MET A 47 26.75 17.05 7.12
N ILE A 48 27.19 15.88 6.68
CA ILE A 48 28.17 15.06 7.40
C ILE A 48 29.63 15.39 7.02
N GLY A 49 29.86 16.46 6.25
CA GLY A 49 31.19 16.97 5.93
C GLY A 49 31.85 16.36 4.68
N ILE A 50 31.12 15.57 3.88
CA ILE A 50 31.63 15.04 2.61
C ILE A 50 31.48 16.12 1.52
N SER A 51 32.59 16.49 0.90
CA SER A 51 32.64 17.55 -0.10
C SER A 51 32.02 17.15 -1.44
N LYS A 52 31.58 18.15 -2.23
CA LYS A 52 31.06 17.95 -3.59
C LYS A 52 32.08 17.24 -4.50
N GLN A 53 33.36 17.53 -4.29
CA GLN A 53 34.45 16.90 -5.04
C GLN A 53 34.56 15.41 -4.72
N GLU A 54 34.47 15.02 -3.44
CA GLU A 54 34.47 13.60 -3.04
C GLU A 54 33.25 12.84 -3.61
N ILE A 55 32.06 13.47 -3.62
CA ILE A 55 30.86 12.87 -4.24
C ILE A 55 31.06 12.66 -5.74
N LYS A 56 31.70 13.62 -6.41
CA LYS A 56 32.00 13.57 -7.85
C LYS A 56 33.05 12.50 -8.18
N GLU A 57 34.03 12.30 -7.32
CA GLU A 57 35.04 11.23 -7.43
C GLU A 57 34.45 9.86 -7.09
N ASN A 58 33.43 9.80 -6.24
CA ASN A 58 32.74 8.59 -5.83
C ASN A 58 31.22 8.63 -6.10
N PRO A 59 30.75 8.69 -7.36
CA PRO A 59 29.32 8.86 -7.66
C PRO A 59 28.42 7.69 -7.23
N LYS A 60 29.02 6.60 -6.76
CA LYS A 60 28.33 5.45 -6.17
C LYS A 60 27.50 5.86 -4.94
N PHE A 61 27.87 6.93 -4.22
CA PHE A 61 27.07 7.48 -3.12
C PHE A 61 25.64 7.78 -3.51
N LEU A 62 25.45 8.39 -4.68
CA LEU A 62 24.15 8.81 -5.18
C LEU A 62 23.21 7.61 -5.48
N LYS A 63 23.75 6.40 -5.57
CA LYS A 63 22.97 5.16 -5.74
C LYS A 63 22.52 4.54 -4.42
N ILE A 64 23.20 4.86 -3.33
CA ILE A 64 22.87 4.32 -2.01
C ILE A 64 21.68 5.12 -1.48
N SER A 65 20.71 4.43 -0.89
CA SER A 65 19.56 5.11 -0.26
C SER A 65 20.02 5.95 0.92
N LEU A 66 19.38 7.11 1.13
CA LEU A 66 19.64 7.98 2.28
C LEU A 66 19.59 7.21 3.61
N LYS A 67 18.57 6.37 3.79
CA LYS A 67 18.44 5.48 4.96
C LYS A 67 19.72 4.67 5.18
N SER A 68 20.25 4.03 4.14
CA SER A 68 21.44 3.19 4.26
C SER A 68 22.68 4.00 4.61
N LEU A 69 22.88 5.17 4.00
CA LEU A 69 24.02 6.04 4.29
C LEU A 69 23.96 6.58 5.71
N ASP A 70 22.80 7.06 6.15
CA ASP A 70 22.62 7.60 7.49
C ASP A 70 22.82 6.51 8.57
N CYS A 71 22.26 5.32 8.34
CA CYS A 71 22.52 4.18 9.24
C CYS A 71 24.01 3.80 9.30
N GLN A 72 24.72 3.82 8.18
CA GLN A 72 26.15 3.50 8.13
C GLN A 72 26.98 4.54 8.86
N HIS A 73 26.80 5.81 8.52
CA HIS A 73 27.51 6.92 9.14
C HIS A 73 27.24 6.98 10.65
N THR A 74 25.96 6.91 11.05
CA THR A 74 25.57 6.93 12.47
C THR A 74 26.22 5.80 13.24
N LEU A 75 26.22 4.57 12.70
CA LEU A 75 26.86 3.47 13.37
C LEU A 75 28.38 3.60 13.44
N MET A 76 29.05 4.04 12.36
CA MET A 76 30.50 4.26 12.40
C MET A 76 30.88 5.30 13.46
N SER A 77 30.08 6.35 13.59
CA SER A 77 30.22 7.32 14.67
C SER A 77 30.00 6.69 16.06
N GLU A 78 28.99 5.83 16.24
CA GLU A 78 28.75 5.11 17.50
C GLU A 78 29.88 4.14 17.88
N ILE A 79 30.59 3.61 16.89
CA ILE A 79 31.75 2.73 17.12
C ILE A 79 32.98 3.53 17.56
N GLY A 80 33.05 4.82 17.23
CA GLY A 80 34.19 5.70 17.55
C GLY A 80 35.10 5.98 16.36
N PHE A 81 34.64 5.80 15.12
CA PHE A 81 35.43 6.21 13.95
C PHE A 81 35.62 7.74 13.91
N LYS A 82 36.84 8.18 13.63
CA LYS A 82 37.18 9.58 13.39
C LYS A 82 37.16 9.92 11.90
N ASN A 83 36.86 11.19 11.60
CA ASN A 83 36.96 11.78 10.26
C ASN A 83 36.35 10.87 9.17
N ILE A 84 35.07 10.51 9.33
CA ILE A 84 34.37 9.58 8.43
C ILE A 84 34.22 10.22 7.05
N ASP A 85 35.24 10.05 6.21
CA ASP A 85 35.28 10.56 4.85
C ASP A 85 34.52 9.65 3.86
N ALA A 86 34.47 10.09 2.60
CA ALA A 86 33.85 9.34 1.52
C ALA A 86 34.45 7.92 1.34
N TYR A 87 35.77 7.76 1.45
CA TYR A 87 36.42 6.48 1.23
C TYR A 87 36.05 5.46 2.31
N LEU A 88 36.07 5.91 3.55
CA LEU A 88 35.80 5.12 4.74
C LEU A 88 34.33 4.69 4.79
N LEU A 89 33.39 5.60 4.49
CA LEU A 89 31.96 5.29 4.43
C LEU A 89 31.66 4.26 3.32
N MET A 90 32.29 4.37 2.15
CA MET A 90 32.17 3.36 1.08
C MET A 90 32.79 2.01 1.46
N SER A 91 33.80 2.03 2.33
CA SER A 91 34.49 0.84 2.83
C SER A 91 33.86 0.25 4.09
N TYR A 92 32.73 0.79 4.55
CA TYR A 92 32.01 0.37 5.76
C TYR A 92 31.96 -1.15 5.97
N ARG A 93 31.52 -1.92 4.96
CA ARG A 93 31.41 -3.38 5.07
C ARG A 93 32.77 -4.06 5.30
N LYS A 94 33.83 -3.53 4.70
CA LYS A 94 35.19 -4.05 4.92
C LYS A 94 35.62 -3.74 6.34
N CYS A 95 35.42 -2.51 6.81
CA CYS A 95 35.78 -2.08 8.16
C CYS A 95 35.06 -2.89 9.23
N MET A 96 33.76 -3.14 9.08
CA MET A 96 32.99 -3.98 10.01
C MET A 96 33.54 -5.41 10.14
N ASN A 97 34.22 -5.93 9.12
CA ASN A 97 34.81 -7.28 9.12
C ASN A 97 36.30 -7.28 9.46
N ARG A 98 36.83 -6.21 10.09
CA ARG A 98 38.20 -6.16 10.59
C ARG A 98 38.24 -6.20 12.12
N PRO A 99 39.34 -6.72 12.71
CA PRO A 99 39.63 -6.54 14.14
C PRO A 99 39.76 -5.05 14.50
N VAL A 100 39.34 -4.67 15.70
CA VAL A 100 39.44 -3.28 16.21
C VAL A 100 40.90 -2.83 16.27
N SER A 101 41.81 -3.68 16.72
CA SER A 101 43.26 -3.45 16.74
C SER A 101 43.81 -3.00 15.39
N LEU A 102 43.33 -3.59 14.29
CA LEU A 102 43.75 -3.20 12.95
C LEU A 102 43.21 -1.81 12.58
N LEU A 103 41.96 -1.51 12.93
CA LEU A 103 41.35 -0.21 12.67
C LEU A 103 42.03 0.91 13.48
N LYS A 104 42.45 0.62 14.72
CA LYS A 104 43.28 1.50 15.55
C LYS A 104 44.66 1.73 14.95
N ALA A 105 45.33 0.67 14.51
CA ALA A 105 46.65 0.77 13.85
C ALA A 105 46.63 1.62 12.56
N TYR A 106 45.51 1.67 11.83
CA TYR A 106 45.33 2.55 10.67
C TYR A 106 44.86 3.97 11.04
N GLY A 107 44.68 4.28 12.33
CA GLY A 107 44.24 5.59 12.82
C GLY A 107 42.76 5.88 12.55
N PHE A 108 41.94 4.88 12.24
CA PHE A 108 40.50 5.07 12.02
C PHE A 108 39.71 5.19 13.32
N ILE A 109 40.20 4.58 14.40
CA ILE A 109 39.68 4.63 15.76
C ILE A 109 40.86 4.99 16.67
N ASP A 110 40.65 5.78 17.72
CA ASP A 110 41.75 6.09 18.64
C ASP A 110 42.20 4.88 19.45
N ASP A 111 43.49 4.85 19.78
CA ASP A 111 44.09 3.78 20.57
C ASP A 111 43.43 3.63 21.96
N ASP A 112 43.04 4.74 22.58
CA ASP A 112 42.41 4.82 23.90
C ASP A 112 40.91 4.51 23.90
N THR A 113 40.26 4.45 22.73
CA THR A 113 38.82 4.20 22.65
C THR A 113 38.49 2.75 23.00
N ASN A 114 37.73 2.55 24.09
CA ASN A 114 37.06 1.27 24.37
C ASN A 114 35.76 1.18 23.54
N VAL A 115 35.84 0.47 22.41
CA VAL A 115 34.72 0.35 21.45
C VAL A 115 33.47 -0.25 22.09
N ALA A 116 33.61 -1.22 23.01
CA ALA A 116 32.47 -1.86 23.64
C ALA A 116 31.71 -0.90 24.56
N GLU A 117 32.44 -0.18 25.42
CA GLU A 117 31.87 0.82 26.32
C GLU A 117 31.26 1.99 25.56
N HIS A 118 31.96 2.46 24.51
CA HIS A 118 31.47 3.54 23.67
C HIS A 118 30.15 3.17 22.97
N LEU A 119 30.04 1.97 22.42
CA LEU A 119 28.78 1.46 21.86
C LEU A 119 27.67 1.41 22.92
N LEU A 120 27.96 0.83 24.10
CA LEU A 120 26.97 0.71 25.18
C LEU A 120 26.45 2.07 25.67
N SER A 121 27.29 3.12 25.62
CA SER A 121 26.91 4.49 26.01
C SER A 121 25.76 5.07 25.18
N HIS A 122 25.52 4.54 23.96
CA HIS A 122 24.47 5.01 23.06
C HIS A 122 23.11 4.31 23.26
N LEU A 123 23.04 3.30 24.14
CA LEU A 123 21.80 2.60 24.46
C LEU A 123 20.97 3.37 25.48
N LYS A 124 19.65 3.30 25.33
CA LYS A 124 18.67 3.94 26.22
C LYS A 124 17.52 2.97 26.56
N PRO A 125 17.32 2.64 27.85
CA PRO A 125 18.17 2.96 29.01
C PRO A 125 19.56 2.34 28.91
N THR A 126 20.54 2.97 29.57
CA THR A 126 21.91 2.46 29.65
C THR A 126 21.92 1.16 30.46
N PRO A 127 22.49 0.07 29.95
CA PRO A 127 22.50 -1.21 30.65
C PRO A 127 23.48 -1.21 31.82
N GLU A 128 23.04 -1.64 33.01
CA GLU A 128 23.88 -1.64 34.22
C GLU A 128 24.79 -2.88 34.33
N ASN A 129 24.38 -4.03 33.76
CA ASN A 129 25.02 -5.33 34.01
C ASN A 129 25.36 -6.10 32.73
N ILE A 130 25.61 -5.42 31.61
CA ILE A 130 26.11 -6.08 30.41
C ILE A 130 27.62 -6.29 30.56
N ARG A 131 28.01 -7.55 30.68
CA ARG A 131 29.40 -7.99 30.68
C ARG A 131 30.09 -7.63 29.37
N THR A 132 31.36 -7.23 29.44
CA THR A 132 32.24 -6.91 28.30
C THR A 132 33.63 -7.55 28.45
N ASP A 133 33.84 -8.37 29.48
CA ASP A 133 35.13 -8.96 29.83
C ASP A 133 35.71 -9.91 28.77
N ASP A 134 34.84 -10.49 27.94
CA ASP A 134 35.21 -11.35 26.82
C ASP A 134 35.46 -10.59 25.50
N ILE A 135 35.33 -9.26 25.51
CA ILE A 135 35.51 -8.41 24.34
C ILE A 135 36.88 -7.73 24.40
N SER A 136 37.66 -7.89 23.34
CA SER A 136 38.99 -7.31 23.18
C SER A 136 39.18 -6.70 21.80
N ASP A 137 40.25 -5.94 21.62
CA ASP A 137 40.59 -5.33 20.32
C ASP A 137 40.98 -6.34 19.24
N HIS A 138 41.22 -7.61 19.60
CA HIS A 138 41.46 -8.69 18.63
C HIS A 138 40.17 -9.22 18.00
N ASN A 139 39.01 -8.95 18.60
CA ASN A 139 37.73 -9.39 18.05
C ASN A 139 37.34 -8.56 16.81
N VAL A 140 36.64 -9.20 15.88
CA VAL A 140 36.10 -8.53 14.70
C VAL A 140 34.98 -7.58 15.13
N LEU A 141 35.00 -6.35 14.60
CA LEU A 141 34.06 -5.30 14.98
C LEU A 141 32.59 -5.69 14.82
N PHE A 142 32.26 -6.44 13.77
CA PHE A 142 30.93 -7.03 13.56
C PHE A 142 30.50 -7.94 14.72
N ASP A 143 31.40 -8.79 15.20
CA ASP A 143 31.09 -9.75 16.26
C ASP A 143 30.92 -9.06 17.61
N ILE A 144 31.72 -8.02 17.88
CA ILE A 144 31.55 -7.14 19.04
C ILE A 144 30.15 -6.52 19.02
N HIS A 145 29.80 -5.86 17.92
CA HIS A 145 28.50 -5.19 17.76
C HIS A 145 27.33 -6.17 17.92
N LYS A 146 27.39 -7.32 17.24
CA LYS A 146 26.36 -8.37 17.31
C LYS A 146 26.21 -8.91 18.73
N THR A 147 27.32 -9.17 19.41
CA THR A 147 27.31 -9.70 20.79
C THR A 147 26.65 -8.70 21.75
N LEU A 148 27.04 -7.43 21.68
CA LEU A 148 26.43 -6.38 22.50
C LEU A 148 24.95 -6.18 22.18
N LEU A 149 24.56 -6.24 20.91
CA LEU A 149 23.15 -6.17 20.50
C LEU A 149 22.33 -7.30 21.13
N ILE A 150 22.81 -8.55 21.07
CA ILE A 150 22.12 -9.71 21.65
C ILE A 150 21.98 -9.52 23.17
N ARG A 151 23.08 -9.18 23.86
CA ARG A 151 23.09 -8.94 25.31
C ARG A 151 22.11 -7.84 25.69
N TYR A 152 22.07 -6.75 24.94
CA TYR A 152 21.15 -5.66 25.17
C TYR A 152 19.70 -6.10 24.98
N LEU A 153 19.36 -6.80 23.90
CA LEU A 153 17.98 -7.25 23.67
C LEU A 153 17.51 -8.25 24.74
N MET A 154 18.40 -9.16 25.18
CA MET A 154 18.12 -10.08 26.29
C MET A 154 17.81 -9.32 27.58
N TRP A 155 18.69 -8.39 27.96
CA TRP A 155 18.49 -7.54 29.14
C TRP A 155 17.21 -6.70 29.04
N ARG A 156 17.03 -6.07 27.88
CA ARG A 156 16.01 -5.04 27.65
C ARG A 156 14.60 -5.61 27.63
N PHE A 157 14.43 -6.80 27.08
CA PHE A 157 13.15 -7.48 26.94
C PHE A 157 12.98 -8.66 27.89
N LYS A 158 13.96 -8.92 28.77
CA LYS A 158 13.99 -10.09 29.67
C LYS A 158 13.78 -11.40 28.91
N ALA A 159 14.37 -11.49 27.72
CA ALA A 159 14.20 -12.59 26.78
C ALA A 159 15.40 -13.54 26.82
N SER A 160 15.17 -14.82 26.50
CA SER A 160 16.24 -15.79 26.34
C SER A 160 17.08 -15.52 25.09
N GLN A 161 18.31 -16.04 25.06
CA GLN A 161 19.16 -15.94 23.88
C GLN A 161 18.49 -16.55 22.64
N ASP A 162 17.84 -17.70 22.78
CA ASP A 162 17.14 -18.37 21.67
C ASP A 162 16.00 -17.51 21.09
N GLN A 163 15.24 -16.83 21.96
CA GLN A 163 14.17 -15.92 21.53
C GLN A 163 14.74 -14.76 20.72
N VAL A 164 15.81 -14.12 21.20
CA VAL A 164 16.46 -13.00 20.53
C VAL A 164 17.08 -13.43 19.20
N GLU A 165 17.78 -14.56 19.18
CA GLU A 165 18.40 -15.06 17.95
C GLU A 165 17.36 -15.48 16.91
N SER A 166 16.28 -16.14 17.33
CA SER A 166 15.15 -16.47 16.46
C SER A 166 14.55 -15.21 15.84
N PHE A 167 14.33 -14.18 16.66
CA PHE A 167 13.88 -12.86 16.21
C PHE A 167 14.85 -12.22 15.19
N LEU A 168 16.15 -12.23 15.45
CA LEU A 168 17.15 -11.67 14.55
C LEU A 168 17.18 -12.40 13.20
N ARG A 169 16.97 -13.72 13.20
CA ARG A 169 16.83 -14.52 11.97
C ARG A 169 15.56 -14.16 11.20
N GLN A 170 14.41 -14.10 11.87
CA GLN A 170 13.10 -13.85 11.23
C GLN A 170 12.93 -12.42 10.70
N SER A 171 13.47 -11.43 11.39
CA SER A 171 13.37 -10.02 10.99
C SER A 171 14.19 -9.67 9.74
N GLY A 172 14.93 -10.63 9.15
CA GLY A 172 15.80 -10.41 8.00
C GLY A 172 16.96 -9.45 8.31
N ALA A 173 17.13 -9.08 9.58
CA ALA A 173 18.10 -8.13 9.99
C ALA A 173 19.46 -8.80 10.12
N LYS A 174 20.28 -8.61 9.09
CA LYS A 174 21.71 -8.86 9.17
C LYS A 174 22.35 -7.85 10.13
N THR A 175 22.09 -8.07 11.41
CA THR A 175 22.87 -7.82 12.65
C THR A 175 23.61 -6.50 12.87
N ILE A 176 23.71 -5.58 11.92
CA ILE A 176 24.47 -4.34 12.06
C ILE A 176 23.54 -3.14 11.93
N ARG A 177 23.32 -2.43 13.04
CA ARG A 177 22.44 -1.27 13.12
C ARG A 177 22.89 -0.32 14.23
N SER A 178 22.58 0.96 14.07
CA SER A 178 22.79 1.94 15.12
C SER A 178 21.98 1.60 16.38
N PHE A 179 22.63 1.70 17.53
CA PHE A 179 22.02 1.52 18.84
C PHE A 179 21.10 2.69 19.19
N ARG A 180 21.41 3.91 18.75
CA ARG A 180 20.49 5.06 18.88
C ARG A 180 19.19 4.80 18.12
N PHE A 181 19.27 4.38 16.86
CA PHE A 181 18.09 4.09 16.05
C PHE A 181 17.28 2.92 16.59
N LEU A 182 17.93 1.89 17.13
CA LEU A 182 17.23 0.81 17.83
C LEU A 182 16.40 1.37 18.99
N CYS A 183 16.98 2.24 19.82
CA CYS A 183 16.30 2.82 20.97
C CYS A 183 15.13 3.73 20.55
N GLU A 184 15.30 4.52 19.48
CA GLU A 184 14.22 5.32 18.90
C GLU A 184 13.07 4.45 18.37
N CYS A 185 13.38 3.33 17.71
CA CYS A 185 12.37 2.37 17.27
C CYS A 185 11.64 1.70 18.43
N ILE A 186 12.34 1.37 19.53
CA ILE A 186 11.71 0.84 20.75
C ILE A 186 10.77 1.88 21.37
N ALA A 187 11.20 3.15 21.44
CA ALA A 187 10.36 4.24 21.94
C ALA A 187 9.11 4.42 21.07
N LEU A 188 9.27 4.46 19.74
CA LEU A 188 8.16 4.54 18.80
C LEU A 188 7.17 3.37 18.97
N ALA A 189 7.66 2.14 19.11
CA ALA A 189 6.79 0.98 19.29
C ALA A 189 5.96 1.10 20.59
N ARG A 190 6.56 1.61 21.67
CA ARG A 190 5.85 1.89 22.93
C ARG A 190 4.81 2.99 22.79
N ASP A 191 5.12 4.06 22.05
CA ASP A 191 4.18 5.14 21.77
C ASP A 191 2.97 4.65 20.95
N LEU A 192 3.14 3.57 20.20
CA LEU A 192 2.07 2.85 19.48
C LEU A 192 1.35 1.81 20.33
N GLY A 193 1.65 1.70 21.63
CA GLY A 193 1.03 0.75 22.55
C GLY A 193 1.46 -0.70 22.33
N ILE A 194 2.58 -0.95 21.64
CA ILE A 194 3.09 -2.29 21.39
C ILE A 194 3.90 -2.76 22.59
N SER A 195 3.56 -3.94 23.12
CA SER A 195 4.31 -4.52 24.24
C SER A 195 5.65 -5.09 23.80
N GLU A 196 6.57 -5.22 24.75
CA GLU A 196 7.91 -5.79 24.53
C GLU A 196 7.87 -7.20 23.95
N ASP A 197 6.97 -8.05 24.46
CA ASP A 197 6.74 -9.38 23.92
C ASP A 197 6.26 -9.35 22.46
N GLN A 198 5.31 -8.45 22.15
CA GLN A 198 4.83 -8.27 20.78
C GLN A 198 5.91 -7.77 19.82
N MET A 199 6.86 -6.94 20.30
CA MET A 199 7.99 -6.50 19.48
C MET A 199 8.87 -7.68 19.06
N LEU A 200 9.11 -8.66 19.94
CA LEU A 200 9.95 -9.81 19.61
C LEU A 200 9.22 -10.88 18.78
N THR A 201 7.92 -11.05 18.98
CA THR A 201 7.14 -12.16 18.39
C THR A 201 6.38 -11.79 17.12
N LYS A 202 5.85 -10.57 17.02
CA LYS A 202 4.89 -10.18 15.97
C LYS A 202 5.33 -8.98 15.16
N TYR A 203 5.93 -7.99 15.80
CA TYR A 203 6.24 -6.68 15.22
C TYR A 203 7.74 -6.39 15.15
N GLY A 204 8.54 -7.45 15.03
CA GLY A 204 10.00 -7.35 15.02
C GLY A 204 10.59 -6.47 13.92
N TYR A 205 9.87 -6.29 12.82
CA TYR A 205 10.27 -5.38 11.74
C TYR A 205 10.35 -3.91 12.21
N ILE A 206 9.61 -3.50 13.26
CA ILE A 206 9.65 -2.13 13.79
C ILE A 206 11.03 -1.82 14.36
N LEU A 207 11.67 -2.78 15.02
CA LEU A 207 13.03 -2.66 15.54
C LEU A 207 14.09 -2.55 14.43
N GLY A 208 13.72 -2.86 13.18
CA GLY A 208 14.55 -2.67 11.98
C GLY A 208 14.10 -1.52 11.09
N ALA A 209 13.11 -0.74 11.53
CA ALA A 209 12.67 0.43 10.81
C ALA A 209 13.75 1.52 10.85
N TYR A 210 13.58 2.54 10.00
CA TYR A 210 14.39 3.74 10.07
C TYR A 210 13.56 4.81 10.77
N PRO A 211 13.93 5.24 11.99
CA PRO A 211 13.05 6.01 12.88
C PRO A 211 12.65 7.38 12.30
N LYS A 212 13.46 7.94 11.39
CA LYS A 212 13.11 9.20 10.73
C LYS A 212 11.94 9.09 9.76
N TYR A 213 11.65 7.92 9.18
CA TYR A 213 10.51 7.74 8.26
C TYR A 213 9.15 8.06 8.90
N PRO A 214 8.74 7.42 10.02
CA PRO A 214 7.46 7.70 10.64
C PRO A 214 7.37 9.15 11.12
N LEU A 215 8.46 9.73 11.65
CA LEU A 215 8.51 11.13 12.06
C LEU A 215 8.30 12.09 10.88
N THR A 216 9.01 11.87 9.78
CA THR A 216 8.89 12.66 8.56
C THR A 216 7.47 12.54 8.00
N THR A 217 6.94 11.32 7.93
CA THR A 217 5.57 11.07 7.47
C THR A 217 4.53 11.82 8.30
N ILE A 218 4.63 11.79 9.63
CA ILE A 218 3.71 12.54 10.51
C ILE A 218 3.81 14.04 10.26
N SER A 219 5.01 14.56 10.04
CA SER A 219 5.23 16.00 9.83
C SER A 219 4.73 16.49 8.46
N GLU A 220 4.98 15.73 7.40
CA GLU A 220 4.73 16.13 6.01
C GLU A 220 3.37 15.65 5.49
N THR A 221 2.95 14.44 5.87
CA THR A 221 1.69 13.81 5.47
C THR A 221 0.84 13.57 6.71
N ARG A 222 0.22 14.61 7.26
CA ARG A 222 -0.51 14.53 8.54
C ARG A 222 -1.68 13.55 8.52
N GLU A 223 -2.38 13.47 7.38
CA GLU A 223 -3.58 12.65 7.21
C GLU A 223 -3.70 12.07 5.80
N ILE A 224 -4.43 10.97 5.69
CA ILE A 224 -4.82 10.31 4.44
C ILE A 224 -6.31 9.99 4.52
N CYS A 225 -7.11 10.45 3.54
CA CYS A 225 -8.57 10.27 3.54
C CYS A 225 -9.24 10.72 4.87
N GLY A 226 -8.73 11.78 5.50
CA GLY A 226 -9.22 12.30 6.79
C GLY A 226 -8.92 11.42 8.01
N ILE A 227 -7.92 10.54 7.91
CA ILE A 227 -7.41 9.70 9.01
C ILE A 227 -6.01 10.17 9.36
N THR A 228 -5.76 10.43 10.64
CA THR A 228 -4.43 10.83 11.09
C THR A 228 -3.40 9.71 10.90
N MET A 229 -2.15 10.04 10.59
CA MET A 229 -1.10 9.02 10.47
C MET A 229 -0.91 8.20 11.74
N ARG A 230 -1.13 8.81 12.91
CA ARG A 230 -1.06 8.09 14.21
C ARG A 230 -2.12 7.00 14.29
N GLU A 231 -3.36 7.27 13.89
CA GLU A 231 -4.41 6.25 13.81
C GLU A 231 -4.05 5.15 12.81
N LEU A 232 -3.46 5.49 11.67
CA LEU A 232 -3.03 4.51 10.67
C LEU A 232 -1.91 3.61 11.21
N TYR A 233 -0.92 4.16 11.92
CA TYR A 233 0.13 3.36 12.56
C TYR A 233 -0.40 2.40 13.62
N LEU A 234 -1.40 2.83 14.41
CA LEU A 234 -2.04 1.95 15.39
C LEU A 234 -2.80 0.79 14.72
N ARG A 235 -3.39 1.04 13.54
CA ARG A 235 -4.14 0.03 12.76
C ARG A 235 -3.22 -0.95 12.04
N ASP A 236 -2.14 -0.45 11.42
CA ASP A 236 -1.13 -1.29 10.77
C ASP A 236 0.29 -0.78 11.08
N PRO A 237 0.93 -1.31 12.15
CA PRO A 237 2.27 -0.89 12.55
C PRO A 237 3.36 -1.09 11.49
N MET A 238 3.11 -1.92 10.46
CA MET A 238 4.04 -2.11 9.35
C MET A 238 4.33 -0.82 8.58
N LEU A 239 3.43 0.16 8.64
CA LEU A 239 3.59 1.45 7.99
C LEU A 239 4.82 2.22 8.44
N VAL A 240 5.34 1.99 9.65
CA VAL A 240 6.56 2.68 10.13
C VAL A 240 7.80 2.35 9.30
N THR A 241 7.73 1.29 8.50
CA THR A 241 8.83 0.86 7.61
C THR A 241 8.77 1.51 6.22
N VAL A 242 7.66 2.17 5.89
CA VAL A 242 7.40 2.69 4.54
C VAL A 242 8.03 4.09 4.39
N PRO A 243 8.76 4.35 3.28
CA PRO A 243 9.30 5.68 3.01
C PRO A 243 8.21 6.76 2.90
N PRO A 244 8.43 7.99 3.43
CA PRO A 244 7.47 9.09 3.36
C PRO A 244 7.00 9.41 1.94
N ASP A 245 7.91 9.43 0.96
CA ASP A 245 7.58 9.69 -0.45
C ASP A 245 6.58 8.67 -1.00
N ASN A 246 6.73 7.39 -0.64
CA ASN A 246 5.80 6.36 -1.09
C ASN A 246 4.41 6.58 -0.49
N ILE A 247 4.33 6.94 0.79
CA ILE A 247 3.06 7.27 1.46
C ILE A 247 2.38 8.44 0.77
N LYS A 248 3.13 9.51 0.45
CA LYS A 248 2.63 10.69 -0.25
C LYS A 248 2.07 10.35 -1.63
N ILE A 249 2.81 9.60 -2.44
CA ILE A 249 2.34 9.20 -3.77
C ILE A 249 1.10 8.30 -3.67
N ILE A 250 1.07 7.36 -2.71
CA ILE A 250 -0.10 6.49 -2.53
C ILE A 250 -1.31 7.30 -2.07
N LYS A 251 -1.14 8.28 -1.17
CA LYS A 251 -2.21 9.22 -0.78
C LYS A 251 -2.82 9.89 -2.03
N ASP A 252 -1.98 10.44 -2.90
CA ASP A 252 -2.45 11.11 -4.12
C ASP A 252 -3.20 10.13 -5.05
N ILE A 253 -2.74 8.88 -5.17
CA ILE A 253 -3.43 7.83 -5.95
C ILE A 253 -4.81 7.50 -5.34
N LEU A 254 -4.90 7.34 -4.02
CA LEU A 254 -6.15 7.03 -3.33
C LEU A 254 -7.16 8.17 -3.47
N GLU A 255 -6.72 9.41 -3.28
CA GLU A 255 -7.57 10.60 -3.42
C GLU A 255 -8.06 10.79 -4.85
N SER A 256 -7.18 10.61 -5.85
CA SER A 256 -7.54 10.69 -7.28
C SER A 256 -8.55 9.61 -7.68
N ASN A 257 -8.59 8.48 -6.96
CA ASN A 257 -9.55 7.39 -7.18
C ASN A 257 -10.81 7.50 -6.32
N ASN A 258 -11.02 8.62 -5.61
CA ASN A 258 -12.15 8.86 -4.73
C ASN A 258 -12.31 7.77 -3.64
N ILE A 259 -11.19 7.27 -3.10
CA ILE A 259 -11.21 6.29 -2.03
C ILE A 259 -11.69 6.95 -0.74
N SER A 260 -12.76 6.39 -0.17
CA SER A 260 -13.36 6.88 1.06
C SER A 260 -12.52 6.51 2.29
N ARG A 261 -12.73 7.26 3.38
CA ARG A 261 -12.21 6.94 4.71
C ARG A 261 -12.54 5.51 5.13
N GLU A 262 -13.79 5.08 4.91
CA GLU A 262 -14.25 3.73 5.23
C GLU A 262 -13.47 2.68 4.45
N SER A 263 -13.25 2.90 3.15
CA SER A 263 -12.47 1.98 2.31
C SER A 263 -11.05 1.81 2.81
N LEU A 264 -10.38 2.92 3.16
CA LEU A 264 -9.01 2.88 3.70
C LEU A 264 -8.94 2.14 5.04
N LEU A 265 -9.89 2.37 5.96
CA LEU A 265 -9.94 1.68 7.25
C LEU A 265 -10.16 0.16 7.11
N ASN A 266 -10.90 -0.28 6.09
CA ASN A 266 -11.08 -1.71 5.82
C ASN A 266 -9.79 -2.39 5.34
N TYR A 267 -8.85 -1.65 4.74
CA TYR A 267 -7.60 -2.23 4.24
C TYR A 267 -6.42 -1.24 4.23
N VAL A 268 -5.95 -0.87 5.42
CA VAL A 268 -4.81 0.05 5.62
C VAL A 268 -3.52 -0.46 4.95
N ARG A 269 -3.36 -1.78 4.87
CA ARG A 269 -2.18 -2.45 4.30
C ARG A 269 -1.92 -2.11 2.83
N VAL A 270 -2.87 -1.49 2.11
CA VAL A 270 -2.59 -0.94 0.77
C VAL A 270 -1.41 0.04 0.79
N LEU A 271 -1.25 0.79 1.88
CA LEU A 271 -0.22 1.82 2.04
C LEU A 271 1.21 1.22 2.18
N THR A 272 1.34 -0.09 2.39
CA THR A 272 2.63 -0.77 2.46
C THR A 272 3.10 -1.31 1.10
N LEU A 273 2.27 -1.20 0.06
CA LEU A 273 2.62 -1.61 -1.29
C LEU A 273 3.49 -0.55 -1.98
N SER A 274 4.15 -0.90 -3.09
CA SER A 274 4.84 0.11 -3.89
C SER A 274 3.83 0.99 -4.63
N PRO A 275 4.09 2.31 -4.79
CA PRO A 275 3.18 3.20 -5.51
C PRO A 275 2.83 2.72 -6.92
N THR A 276 3.83 2.18 -7.64
CA THR A 276 3.64 1.59 -8.97
C THR A 276 2.66 0.42 -8.96
N THR A 277 2.74 -0.44 -7.94
CA THR A 277 1.83 -1.59 -7.80
C THR A 277 0.41 -1.12 -7.53
N VAL A 278 0.23 -0.14 -6.65
CA VAL A 278 -1.10 0.42 -6.34
C VAL A 278 -1.71 1.04 -7.59
N LYS A 279 -0.94 1.88 -8.31
CA LYS A 279 -1.38 2.52 -9.55
C LYS A 279 -1.79 1.50 -10.61
N LEU A 280 -0.92 0.55 -10.93
CA LEU A 280 -1.17 -0.47 -11.95
C LEU A 280 -2.44 -1.27 -11.63
N ARG A 281 -2.62 -1.69 -10.38
CA ARG A 281 -3.78 -2.48 -9.98
C ARG A 281 -5.08 -1.68 -10.02
N PHE A 282 -5.04 -0.37 -9.80
CA PHE A 282 -6.20 0.49 -10.06
C PHE A 282 -6.53 0.57 -11.55
N GLU A 283 -5.52 0.76 -12.41
CA GLU A 283 -5.72 0.77 -13.87
C GLU A 283 -6.31 -0.55 -14.38
N GLU A 284 -5.86 -1.69 -13.84
CA GLU A 284 -6.41 -3.01 -14.16
C GLU A 284 -7.87 -3.16 -13.69
N ILE A 285 -8.22 -2.65 -12.50
CA ILE A 285 -9.62 -2.64 -12.02
C ILE A 285 -10.51 -1.80 -12.93
N GLU A 286 -10.03 -0.64 -13.39
CA GLU A 286 -10.78 0.21 -14.32
C GLU A 286 -10.97 -0.41 -15.70
N ALA A 287 -10.00 -1.22 -16.15
CA ALA A 287 -10.04 -1.87 -17.46
C ALA A 287 -11.03 -3.05 -17.51
N ILE A 288 -11.36 -3.66 -16.37
CA ILE A 288 -12.23 -4.85 -16.29
C ILE A 288 -13.63 -4.40 -15.84
N PRO A 289 -14.66 -4.47 -16.71
CA PRO A 289 -16.01 -3.99 -16.38
C PRO A 289 -16.59 -4.56 -15.09
N GLU A 290 -16.41 -5.87 -14.84
CA GLU A 290 -16.93 -6.54 -13.65
C GLU A 290 -16.25 -6.08 -12.35
N LEU A 291 -15.02 -5.57 -12.42
CA LEU A 291 -14.32 -4.99 -11.27
C LEU A 291 -14.62 -3.50 -11.12
N LYS A 292 -14.72 -2.79 -12.24
CA LYS A 292 -15.02 -1.36 -12.27
C LYS A 292 -16.33 -1.03 -11.56
N VAL A 293 -17.37 -1.85 -11.73
CA VAL A 293 -18.66 -1.65 -11.04
C VAL A 293 -18.56 -1.76 -9.51
N LEU A 294 -17.47 -2.35 -9.00
CA LEU A 294 -17.21 -2.51 -7.57
C LEU A 294 -16.41 -1.35 -6.96
N LYS A 295 -16.01 -0.34 -7.76
CA LYS A 295 -15.11 0.74 -7.32
C LYS A 295 -15.59 1.49 -6.08
N THR A 296 -16.90 1.68 -5.95
CA THR A 296 -17.54 2.40 -4.83
C THR A 296 -17.66 1.55 -3.55
N HIS A 297 -17.34 0.26 -3.61
CA HIS A 297 -17.53 -0.63 -2.47
C HIS A 297 -16.49 -0.38 -1.36
N PRO A 298 -16.88 -0.39 -0.07
CA PRO A 298 -15.99 -0.18 1.08
C PRO A 298 -14.80 -1.14 1.23
N ARG A 299 -14.72 -2.17 0.39
CA ARG A 299 -13.64 -3.19 0.41
C ARG A 299 -12.83 -3.19 -0.89
N ILE A 300 -12.97 -2.16 -1.72
CA ILE A 300 -12.29 -2.09 -3.03
C ILE A 300 -10.77 -2.26 -2.92
N LEU A 301 -10.17 -1.72 -1.86
CA LEU A 301 -8.73 -1.83 -1.62
C LEU A 301 -8.25 -3.27 -1.38
N CYS A 302 -9.14 -4.19 -0.99
CA CYS A 302 -8.81 -5.61 -0.91
C CYS A 302 -8.50 -6.20 -2.29
N LEU A 303 -9.09 -5.68 -3.38
CA LEU A 303 -8.72 -6.08 -4.74
C LEU A 303 -7.30 -5.64 -5.08
N ILE A 304 -6.87 -4.48 -4.60
CA ILE A 304 -5.49 -4.04 -4.75
C ILE A 304 -4.57 -4.95 -3.95
N GLY A 305 -4.90 -5.30 -2.71
CA GLY A 305 -4.09 -6.20 -1.87
C GLY A 305 -4.00 -7.63 -2.40
N HIS A 306 -5.10 -8.17 -2.89
CA HIS A 306 -5.25 -9.58 -3.31
C HIS A 306 -5.43 -9.72 -4.83
N HIS A 307 -4.84 -8.82 -5.60
CA HIS A 307 -5.06 -8.70 -7.05
C HIS A 307 -4.95 -10.01 -7.83
N ASN A 308 -3.85 -10.76 -7.67
CA ASN A 308 -3.65 -12.01 -8.41
C ASN A 308 -4.73 -13.05 -8.10
N ARG A 309 -5.17 -13.11 -6.84
CA ARG A 309 -6.27 -13.99 -6.41
C ARG A 309 -7.59 -13.54 -7.02
N ALA A 310 -7.91 -12.26 -6.93
CA ALA A 310 -9.15 -11.72 -7.50
C ALA A 310 -9.23 -11.96 -9.02
N ARG A 311 -8.13 -11.73 -9.74
CA ARG A 311 -8.03 -11.98 -11.19
C ARG A 311 -8.21 -13.45 -11.54
N SER A 312 -7.51 -14.35 -10.84
CA SER A 312 -7.65 -15.79 -11.06
C SER A 312 -9.07 -16.27 -10.79
N ARG A 313 -9.70 -15.82 -9.71
CA ARG A 313 -11.08 -16.16 -9.37
C ARG A 313 -12.08 -15.62 -10.38
N LEU A 314 -11.90 -14.38 -10.84
CA LEU A 314 -12.76 -13.81 -11.86
C LEU A 314 -12.67 -14.61 -13.17
N SER A 315 -11.46 -15.00 -13.59
CA SER A 315 -11.28 -15.87 -14.77
C SER A 315 -12.01 -17.20 -14.58
N PHE A 316 -11.85 -17.83 -13.42
CA PHE A 316 -12.50 -19.09 -13.10
C PHE A 316 -14.05 -18.99 -13.11
N LEU A 317 -14.61 -17.93 -12.55
CA LEU A 317 -16.06 -17.68 -12.59
C LEU A 317 -16.55 -17.53 -14.04
N LYS A 318 -15.79 -16.83 -14.89
CA LYS A 318 -16.10 -16.70 -16.32
C LYS A 318 -16.08 -18.04 -17.03
N ASP A 319 -15.10 -18.89 -16.75
CA ASP A 319 -15.01 -20.23 -17.34
C ASP A 319 -16.19 -21.12 -16.93
N MET A 320 -16.67 -20.96 -15.69
CA MET A 320 -17.89 -21.63 -15.18
C MET A 320 -19.20 -20.97 -15.60
N LYS A 321 -19.16 -19.85 -16.34
CA LYS A 321 -20.33 -19.03 -16.72
C LYS A 321 -21.14 -18.51 -15.52
N LEU A 322 -20.48 -18.30 -14.38
CA LEU A 322 -21.03 -17.64 -13.20
C LEU A 322 -20.78 -16.13 -13.32
N ASN A 323 -21.85 -15.34 -13.28
CA ASN A 323 -21.80 -13.92 -13.64
C ASN A 323 -21.84 -12.99 -12.42
N CYS A 324 -22.29 -13.46 -11.25
CA CYS A 324 -22.40 -12.70 -10.02
C CYS A 324 -21.07 -12.62 -9.24
N ALA A 325 -20.09 -11.90 -9.79
CA ALA A 325 -18.79 -11.69 -9.18
C ALA A 325 -18.80 -10.52 -8.18
N ASN A 326 -19.11 -10.78 -6.90
CA ASN A 326 -19.02 -9.76 -5.84
C ASN A 326 -17.68 -9.81 -5.07
N LEU A 327 -17.37 -8.73 -4.34
CA LEU A 327 -16.10 -8.63 -3.60
C LEU A 327 -15.91 -9.65 -2.48
N GLY A 328 -16.98 -10.24 -1.93
CA GLY A 328 -16.85 -11.35 -0.99
C GLY A 328 -16.19 -12.54 -1.67
N ILE A 329 -16.73 -12.94 -2.82
CA ILE A 329 -16.22 -14.08 -3.59
C ILE A 329 -14.79 -13.80 -4.10
N LEU A 330 -14.54 -12.61 -4.64
CA LEU A 330 -13.25 -12.27 -5.24
C LEU A 330 -12.15 -12.04 -4.20
N GLY A 331 -12.49 -11.49 -3.03
CA GLY A 331 -11.55 -11.04 -2.01
C GLY A 331 -11.36 -11.97 -0.81
N ASP A 332 -12.34 -12.82 -0.47
CA ASP A 332 -12.33 -13.59 0.79
C ASP A 332 -11.37 -14.81 0.77
N HIS A 333 -11.33 -15.57 1.86
CA HIS A 333 -10.50 -16.76 2.01
C HIS A 333 -10.87 -17.87 1.03
N SER A 334 -9.92 -18.75 0.69
CA SER A 334 -10.13 -19.84 -0.29
C SER A 334 -11.26 -20.79 0.10
N VAL A 335 -11.41 -21.10 1.39
CA VAL A 335 -12.48 -21.96 1.89
C VAL A 335 -13.87 -21.44 1.52
N SER A 336 -14.10 -20.13 1.69
CA SER A 336 -15.38 -19.49 1.35
C SER A 336 -15.64 -19.48 -0.15
N PHE A 337 -14.58 -19.28 -0.95
CA PHE A 337 -14.68 -19.35 -2.40
C PHE A 337 -15.01 -20.77 -2.88
N ASP A 338 -14.30 -21.78 -2.38
CA ASP A 338 -14.52 -23.17 -2.78
C ASP A 338 -15.91 -23.68 -2.38
N ALA A 339 -16.42 -23.25 -1.21
CA ALA A 339 -17.80 -23.53 -0.79
C ALA A 339 -18.81 -22.92 -1.77
N HIS A 340 -18.64 -21.65 -2.13
CA HIS A 340 -19.50 -20.95 -3.09
C HIS A 340 -19.51 -21.63 -4.47
N ILE A 341 -18.34 -22.05 -4.96
CA ILE A 341 -18.22 -22.78 -6.22
C ILE A 341 -18.90 -24.16 -6.14
N LYS A 342 -18.75 -24.90 -5.04
CA LYS A 342 -19.38 -26.22 -4.85
C LYS A 342 -20.90 -26.14 -4.82
N GLU A 343 -21.45 -25.08 -4.23
CA GLU A 343 -22.89 -24.84 -4.24
C GLU A 343 -23.41 -24.51 -5.66
N GLY A 344 -22.56 -23.96 -6.53
CA GLY A 344 -22.91 -23.63 -7.91
C GLY A 344 -23.94 -22.51 -8.05
N VAL A 345 -24.14 -21.74 -6.98
CA VAL A 345 -25.18 -20.71 -6.89
C VAL A 345 -24.68 -19.39 -7.47
N ASP A 346 -25.14 -19.02 -8.67
CA ASP A 346 -24.85 -17.74 -9.32
C ASP A 346 -25.72 -16.60 -8.73
N GLU A 347 -25.46 -16.22 -7.48
CA GLU A 347 -26.25 -15.22 -6.76
C GLU A 347 -25.38 -14.24 -5.96
N ASN A 348 -25.84 -13.00 -5.89
CA ASN A 348 -25.24 -11.99 -5.02
C ASN A 348 -25.73 -12.15 -3.58
N SER A 349 -24.84 -11.90 -2.61
CA SER A 349 -25.31 -11.76 -1.22
C SER A 349 -26.20 -10.53 -1.06
N ILE A 350 -27.21 -10.62 -0.18
CA ILE A 350 -28.13 -9.51 0.11
C ILE A 350 -27.35 -8.24 0.53
N MET A 351 -26.32 -8.41 1.35
CA MET A 351 -25.49 -7.30 1.81
C MET A 351 -24.72 -6.64 0.66
N ALA A 352 -24.18 -7.43 -0.27
CA ALA A 352 -23.48 -6.90 -1.44
C ALA A 352 -24.45 -6.14 -2.37
N LEU A 353 -25.61 -6.72 -2.66
CA LEU A 353 -26.64 -6.05 -3.48
C LEU A 353 -27.10 -4.74 -2.83
N LYS A 354 -27.41 -4.76 -1.53
CA LYS A 354 -27.81 -3.57 -0.78
C LYS A 354 -26.78 -2.45 -0.93
N ARG A 355 -25.51 -2.72 -0.64
CA ARG A 355 -24.43 -1.73 -0.74
C ARG A 355 -24.25 -1.21 -2.16
N PHE A 356 -24.28 -2.11 -3.14
CA PHE A 356 -24.15 -1.75 -4.55
C PHE A 356 -25.29 -0.82 -4.99
N MET A 357 -26.54 -1.18 -4.71
CA MET A 357 -27.72 -0.39 -5.05
C MET A 357 -27.71 0.98 -4.37
N GLN A 358 -27.35 1.06 -3.08
CA GLN A 358 -27.20 2.33 -2.37
C GLN A 358 -26.13 3.22 -3.01
N SER A 359 -25.03 2.62 -3.49
CA SER A 359 -23.92 3.36 -4.11
C SER A 359 -24.28 3.97 -5.45
N ILE A 360 -25.01 3.24 -6.31
CA ILE A 360 -25.37 3.72 -7.65
C ILE A 360 -26.61 4.63 -7.63
N LEU A 361 -27.58 4.39 -6.73
CA LEU A 361 -28.81 5.18 -6.64
C LEU A 361 -28.70 6.37 -5.67
N LYS A 362 -27.70 6.39 -4.78
CA LYS A 362 -27.49 7.41 -3.74
C LYS A 362 -28.74 7.62 -2.85
N ARG A 363 -29.43 6.53 -2.52
CA ARG A 363 -30.68 6.48 -1.74
C ARG A 363 -30.63 5.38 -0.69
N ASP A 364 -31.45 5.46 0.36
CA ASP A 364 -31.51 4.36 1.34
C ASP A 364 -32.17 3.14 0.68
N TYR A 365 -31.56 1.96 0.86
CA TYR A 365 -32.10 0.71 0.33
C TYR A 365 -33.51 0.42 0.84
N ARG A 366 -33.83 0.85 2.07
CA ARG A 366 -35.15 0.68 2.70
C ARG A 366 -36.28 1.34 1.89
N GLU A 367 -35.97 2.36 1.08
CA GLU A 367 -36.96 3.07 0.25
C GLU A 367 -37.52 2.19 -0.87
N PHE A 368 -36.74 1.24 -1.40
CA PHE A 368 -37.11 0.44 -2.59
C PHE A 368 -36.93 -1.07 -2.39
N GLU A 369 -36.51 -1.52 -1.20
CA GLU A 369 -36.26 -2.92 -0.87
C GLU A 369 -37.46 -3.82 -1.17
N LYS A 370 -38.67 -3.39 -0.75
CA LYS A 370 -39.89 -4.18 -0.92
C LYS A 370 -40.23 -4.39 -2.39
N ASP A 371 -40.10 -3.34 -3.20
CA ASP A 371 -40.43 -3.38 -4.62
C ASP A 371 -39.40 -4.18 -5.42
N LEU A 372 -38.12 -4.10 -5.05
CA LEU A 372 -37.06 -4.92 -5.65
C LEU A 372 -37.26 -6.40 -5.36
N LYS A 373 -37.55 -6.75 -4.10
CA LYS A 373 -37.76 -8.14 -3.63
C LYS A 373 -38.99 -8.83 -4.22
N ARG A 374 -39.91 -8.09 -4.83
CA ARG A 374 -41.06 -8.66 -5.55
C ARG A 374 -40.62 -9.46 -6.78
N HIS A 375 -39.44 -9.20 -7.34
CA HIS A 375 -38.92 -10.00 -8.45
C HIS A 375 -38.23 -11.28 -7.92
N PRO A 376 -38.60 -12.49 -8.40
CA PRO A 376 -38.11 -13.75 -7.83
C PRO A 376 -36.59 -13.95 -7.94
N PHE A 377 -35.97 -13.33 -8.96
CA PHE A 377 -34.54 -13.49 -9.24
C PHE A 377 -33.70 -12.24 -8.94
N TYR A 378 -34.16 -11.36 -8.05
CA TYR A 378 -33.48 -10.08 -7.76
C TYR A 378 -32.02 -10.22 -7.27
N LEU A 379 -31.61 -11.38 -6.75
CA LEU A 379 -30.22 -11.67 -6.35
C LEU A 379 -29.37 -12.27 -7.48
N LYS A 380 -29.99 -12.77 -8.55
CA LYS A 380 -29.31 -13.53 -9.63
C LYS A 380 -28.83 -12.64 -10.78
N VAL A 381 -28.97 -11.33 -10.65
CA VAL A 381 -28.60 -10.38 -11.70
C VAL A 381 -27.21 -9.81 -11.41
N PRO A 382 -26.26 -9.90 -12.35
CA PRO A 382 -24.93 -9.31 -12.19
C PRO A 382 -24.97 -7.80 -12.00
N PHE A 383 -24.10 -7.27 -11.14
CA PHE A 383 -24.00 -5.82 -10.90
C PHE A 383 -23.68 -5.02 -12.16
N LEU A 384 -22.87 -5.56 -13.06
CA LEU A 384 -22.58 -4.93 -14.36
C LEU A 384 -23.85 -4.68 -15.16
N GLN A 385 -24.73 -5.68 -15.27
CA GLN A 385 -26.00 -5.54 -15.99
C GLN A 385 -26.90 -4.47 -15.36
N ILE A 386 -27.03 -4.48 -14.03
CA ILE A 386 -27.82 -3.47 -13.31
C ILE A 386 -27.30 -2.06 -13.60
N GLN A 387 -25.98 -1.87 -13.58
CA GLN A 387 -25.36 -0.58 -13.84
C GLN A 387 -25.53 -0.12 -15.29
N GLU A 388 -25.35 -1.01 -16.27
CA GLU A 388 -25.56 -0.72 -17.69
C GLU A 388 -27.01 -0.31 -17.98
N THR A 389 -27.97 -0.97 -17.33
CA THR A 389 -29.39 -0.65 -17.45
C THR A 389 -29.71 0.70 -16.80
N LEU A 390 -29.18 0.98 -15.60
CA LEU A 390 -29.37 2.28 -14.95
C LEU A 390 -28.82 3.41 -15.82
N GLN A 391 -27.59 3.28 -16.29
CA GLN A 391 -26.93 4.27 -17.14
C GLN A 391 -27.74 4.55 -18.42
N TYR A 392 -28.28 3.50 -19.06
CA TYR A 392 -29.13 3.66 -20.24
C TYR A 392 -30.43 4.43 -19.96
N LEU A 393 -31.05 4.22 -18.79
CA LEU A 393 -32.26 4.95 -18.40
C LEU A 393 -31.95 6.42 -18.10
N GLU A 394 -30.84 6.70 -17.43
CA GLU A 394 -30.35 8.07 -17.19
C GLU A 394 -30.02 8.78 -18.52
N GLU A 395 -29.37 8.11 -19.48
CA GLU A 395 -29.12 8.62 -20.83
C GLU A 395 -30.41 8.95 -21.61
N ARG A 396 -31.53 8.30 -21.26
CA ARG A 396 -32.87 8.61 -21.76
C ARG A 396 -33.63 9.65 -20.93
N ASN A 397 -32.97 10.32 -19.99
CA ASN A 397 -33.51 11.34 -19.09
C ASN A 397 -34.59 10.83 -18.12
N TYR A 398 -34.58 9.54 -17.77
CA TYR A 398 -35.43 9.06 -16.67
C TYR A 398 -34.81 9.47 -15.33
N GLU A 399 -35.58 10.21 -14.51
CA GLU A 399 -35.13 10.60 -13.18
C GLU A 399 -35.08 9.42 -12.20
N ILE A 400 -34.09 9.40 -11.30
CA ILE A 400 -33.94 8.38 -10.25
C ILE A 400 -35.24 8.13 -9.46
N PRO A 401 -35.99 9.15 -8.97
CA PRO A 401 -37.24 8.91 -8.24
C PRO A 401 -38.30 8.14 -9.06
N THR A 402 -38.31 8.30 -10.38
CA THR A 402 -39.19 7.55 -11.29
C THR A 402 -38.71 6.13 -11.46
N ILE A 403 -37.39 5.93 -11.62
CA ILE A 403 -36.77 4.60 -11.69
C ILE A 403 -37.02 3.80 -10.41
N LEU A 404 -36.92 4.41 -9.22
CA LEU A 404 -37.19 3.76 -7.93
C LEU A 404 -38.60 3.17 -7.85
N LYS A 405 -39.61 3.88 -8.38
CA LYS A 405 -41.00 3.39 -8.41
C LYS A 405 -41.20 2.21 -9.37
N ALA A 406 -40.27 2.00 -10.30
CA ALA A 406 -40.25 0.88 -11.23
C ALA A 406 -38.94 0.07 -11.12
N ILE A 407 -38.37 -0.04 -9.91
CA ILE A 407 -36.98 -0.48 -9.67
C ILE A 407 -36.60 -1.82 -10.32
N GLN A 408 -37.58 -2.71 -10.47
CA GLN A 408 -37.40 -4.01 -11.10
C GLN A 408 -36.88 -3.91 -12.53
N ILE A 409 -37.11 -2.78 -13.22
CA ILE A 409 -36.60 -2.58 -14.58
C ILE A 409 -35.07 -2.70 -14.64
N LEU A 410 -34.37 -2.37 -13.57
CA LEU A 410 -32.92 -2.49 -13.47
C LEU A 410 -32.42 -3.93 -13.51
N LEU A 411 -33.30 -4.91 -13.27
CA LEU A 411 -32.96 -6.33 -13.30
C LEU A 411 -32.89 -6.87 -14.74
N TYR A 412 -33.49 -6.18 -15.71
CA TYR A 412 -33.55 -6.64 -17.10
C TYR A 412 -32.31 -6.19 -17.89
N PRO A 413 -31.83 -6.99 -18.86
CA PRO A 413 -30.73 -6.60 -19.72
C PRO A 413 -31.04 -5.34 -20.52
N LYS A 414 -30.06 -4.44 -20.62
CA LYS A 414 -30.14 -3.21 -21.41
C LYS A 414 -30.67 -3.47 -22.83
N GLU A 415 -30.21 -4.53 -23.50
CA GLU A 415 -30.65 -4.85 -24.86
C GLU A 415 -32.14 -5.20 -24.93
N THR A 416 -32.68 -5.90 -23.93
CA THR A 416 -34.10 -6.26 -23.85
C THR A 416 -34.96 -5.02 -23.67
N ILE A 417 -34.51 -4.09 -22.83
CA ILE A 417 -35.20 -2.81 -22.62
C ILE A 417 -35.18 -1.95 -23.89
N ILE A 418 -34.04 -1.86 -24.58
CA ILE A 418 -33.93 -1.16 -25.87
C ILE A 418 -34.93 -1.73 -26.89
N LYS A 419 -34.96 -3.06 -27.05
CA LYS A 419 -35.90 -3.72 -27.97
C LYS A 419 -37.34 -3.44 -27.59
N THR A 420 -37.65 -3.42 -26.29
CA THR A 420 -39.01 -3.17 -25.79
C THR A 420 -39.44 -1.73 -26.06
N PHE A 421 -38.60 -0.74 -25.77
CA PHE A 421 -38.91 0.65 -26.11
C PHE A 421 -39.08 0.86 -27.61
N LYS A 422 -38.23 0.26 -28.47
CA LYS A 422 -38.41 0.33 -29.92
C LYS A 422 -39.75 -0.27 -30.38
N ASN A 423 -40.17 -1.38 -29.78
CA ASN A 423 -41.48 -1.98 -30.10
C ASN A 423 -42.64 -1.10 -29.62
N MET A 424 -42.47 -0.41 -28.49
CA MET A 424 -43.45 0.55 -28.00
C MET A 424 -43.56 1.77 -28.92
N ASP A 425 -42.42 2.30 -29.39
CA ASP A 425 -42.35 3.45 -30.29
C ASP A 425 -42.99 3.16 -31.65
N SER A 426 -42.79 1.95 -32.17
CA SER A 426 -43.32 1.51 -33.48
C SER A 426 -44.79 1.09 -33.44
N ASN A 427 -45.38 0.86 -32.26
CA ASN A 427 -46.76 0.40 -32.15
C ASN A 427 -47.74 1.58 -32.14
N LEU A 428 -48.44 1.78 -33.27
CA LEU A 428 -49.42 2.86 -33.46
C LEU A 428 -50.59 2.81 -32.47
N GLU A 429 -50.87 1.66 -31.85
CA GLU A 429 -51.91 1.53 -30.82
C GLU A 429 -51.47 2.13 -29.47
N ILE A 430 -50.15 2.20 -29.23
CA ILE A 430 -49.59 2.74 -27.98
C ILE A 430 -49.37 4.25 -28.13
N LYS A 431 -50.26 5.04 -27.53
CA LYS A 431 -50.14 6.51 -27.50
C LYS A 431 -49.09 6.96 -26.47
N LEU A 432 -47.81 6.69 -26.73
CA LEU A 432 -46.70 6.99 -25.82
C LEU A 432 -46.60 8.45 -25.37
N ALA A 433 -46.96 9.39 -26.25
CA ALA A 433 -46.96 10.82 -25.94
C ALA A 433 -47.93 11.21 -24.81
N ARG A 434 -48.91 10.35 -24.49
CA ARG A 434 -49.87 10.56 -23.41
C ARG A 434 -49.46 9.91 -22.08
N LEU A 435 -48.37 9.14 -22.07
CA LEU A 435 -47.91 8.42 -20.90
C LEU A 435 -46.87 9.23 -20.13
N THR A 436 -47.00 9.23 -18.81
CA THR A 436 -45.93 9.66 -17.91
C THR A 436 -44.73 8.70 -18.01
N ASP A 437 -43.55 9.15 -17.61
CA ASP A 437 -42.36 8.31 -17.67
C ASP A 437 -42.48 7.07 -16.79
N LEU A 438 -43.10 7.17 -15.61
CA LEU A 438 -43.41 6.00 -14.79
C LEU A 438 -44.33 5.00 -15.51
N GLN A 439 -45.35 5.48 -16.23
CA GLN A 439 -46.23 4.62 -17.01
C GLN A 439 -45.49 3.94 -18.16
N LYS A 440 -44.55 4.63 -18.81
CA LYS A 440 -43.70 4.03 -19.85
C LYS A 440 -42.82 2.92 -19.28
N LEU A 441 -42.16 3.15 -18.13
CA LEU A 441 -41.33 2.13 -17.47
C LEU A 441 -42.17 0.90 -17.07
N ASN A 442 -43.33 1.12 -16.45
CA ASN A 442 -44.23 0.03 -16.05
C ASN A 442 -44.80 -0.73 -17.25
N LEU A 443 -45.12 -0.03 -18.35
CA LEU A 443 -45.57 -0.67 -19.58
C LEU A 443 -44.45 -1.52 -20.20
N ALA A 444 -43.20 -1.04 -20.20
CA ALA A 444 -42.07 -1.82 -20.66
C ALA A 444 -41.86 -3.08 -19.81
N LEU A 445 -41.91 -2.96 -18.48
CA LEU A 445 -41.88 -4.10 -17.55
C LEU A 445 -42.98 -5.12 -17.87
N TYR A 446 -44.22 -4.65 -18.04
CA TYR A 446 -45.34 -5.50 -18.41
C TYR A 446 -45.11 -6.22 -19.74
N LEU A 447 -44.64 -5.52 -20.78
CA LEU A 447 -44.41 -6.11 -22.10
C LEU A 447 -43.26 -7.12 -22.11
N MET A 448 -42.21 -6.88 -21.33
CA MET A 448 -41.12 -7.83 -21.13
C MET A 448 -41.65 -9.08 -20.43
N GLU A 449 -42.34 -8.93 -19.29
CA GLU A 449 -42.84 -10.07 -18.51
C GLU A 449 -43.99 -10.84 -19.14
N LYS A 450 -44.84 -10.17 -19.93
CA LYS A 450 -45.97 -10.81 -20.64
C LYS A 450 -45.48 -11.95 -21.53
N ARG A 451 -44.29 -11.82 -22.14
CA ARG A 451 -43.68 -12.84 -23.00
C ARG A 451 -43.20 -14.07 -22.21
N HIS A 452 -42.96 -13.89 -20.91
CA HIS A 452 -42.48 -14.93 -20.01
C HIS A 452 -43.51 -15.31 -18.94
N HIS A 453 -44.79 -15.05 -19.20
CA HIS A 453 -45.90 -15.37 -18.29
C HIS A 453 -45.71 -14.86 -16.84
N PHE A 454 -45.04 -13.71 -16.68
CA PHE A 454 -44.78 -13.11 -15.36
C PHE A 454 -43.97 -13.99 -14.40
N THR A 455 -43.14 -14.89 -14.95
CA THR A 455 -42.26 -15.77 -14.16
C THR A 455 -40.99 -15.08 -13.66
N GLY A 456 -40.68 -13.88 -14.16
CA GLY A 456 -39.40 -13.20 -13.94
C GLY A 456 -38.26 -13.70 -14.83
N ASN A 457 -38.51 -14.66 -15.74
CA ASN A 457 -37.47 -15.19 -16.63
C ASN A 457 -37.00 -14.21 -17.71
N GLY A 458 -37.67 -13.07 -17.87
CA GLY A 458 -37.28 -12.05 -18.86
C GLY A 458 -35.93 -11.38 -18.60
N ILE A 459 -35.30 -11.66 -17.44
CA ILE A 459 -33.95 -11.19 -17.12
C ILE A 459 -32.84 -11.95 -17.86
N TRP A 460 -33.13 -13.13 -18.43
CA TRP A 460 -32.16 -13.97 -19.10
C TRP A 460 -32.13 -13.72 -20.61
N LYS A 461 -30.93 -13.64 -21.22
CA LYS A 461 -30.77 -13.31 -22.64
C LYS A 461 -31.31 -14.38 -23.63
N ASN A 462 -31.61 -15.60 -23.14
CA ASN A 462 -31.98 -16.77 -23.95
C ASN A 462 -33.31 -17.43 -23.54
N SER A 463 -34.21 -16.70 -22.86
CA SER A 463 -35.54 -17.22 -22.51
C SER A 463 -36.59 -16.92 -23.57
#